data_AF-A0A243RKY2-F1
#
_entry.id   AF-A0A243RKY2-F1
#
_cell.length_a   1.000
_cell.length_b   1.000
_cell.length_c   1.000
_cell.angle_alpha   90.00
_cell.angle_beta   90.00
_cell.angle_gamma   90.00
#
_symmetry.space_group_name_H-M   'P 1'
#
loop_
_entity.id
_entity.type
_entity.pdbx_description
1 polymer ?
#
loop_
_entity_poly.entity_id
_entity_poly.type
_entity_poly.pdbx_seq_one_letter_code
_entity_poly.pdbx_strand_id
1 'polypeptide(L)'
;MIGTSLLAGSLLVSGATAADAQTQPTLGPYGYGAVKFGMTAKQAKATGDVVKKIPGNGGCSGWDLKKFPTPKDSVGIYISPNVGLAAIFAAKGMKTPEGIKIGSTAKQVKAAYPRIKKDVHGFYVIPVPGNKKAYYTFGVTHGKVTEYGIALNKQDCFN
;
A
#
# COMPACT_ATOMS: atom_id res chain seq x y z
N MET A 1 22.83 66.44 4.00
CA MET A 1 21.84 66.10 2.95
C MET A 1 22.40 64.88 2.21
N ILE A 2 21.97 63.68 2.60
CA ILE A 2 21.11 62.76 1.82
C ILE A 2 21.73 62.36 0.47
N GLY A 3 22.04 61.07 0.28
CA GLY A 3 22.38 60.54 -1.05
C GLY A 3 23.01 59.15 -1.07
N THR A 4 22.19 58.12 -0.90
CA THR A 4 22.38 56.67 -1.12
C THR A 4 23.35 56.23 -2.22
N SER A 5 24.10 55.15 -1.97
CA SER A 5 24.45 54.12 -2.97
C SER A 5 24.34 52.73 -2.35
N LEU A 6 23.40 51.94 -2.87
CA LEU A 6 23.06 50.58 -2.46
C LEU A 6 24.09 49.57 -2.97
N LEU A 7 24.70 48.80 -2.06
CA LEU A 7 25.41 47.57 -2.40
C LEU A 7 24.39 46.44 -2.58
N ALA A 8 24.08 46.12 -3.84
CA ALA A 8 23.31 44.94 -4.19
C ALA A 8 24.18 43.68 -4.03
N GLY A 9 24.08 43.03 -2.88
CA GLY A 9 24.61 41.69 -2.66
C GLY A 9 23.65 40.64 -3.21
N SER A 10 23.97 40.05 -4.35
CA SER A 10 23.21 38.94 -4.94
C SER A 10 23.35 37.68 -4.08
N LEU A 11 22.35 37.39 -3.26
CA LEU A 11 22.14 36.09 -2.62
C LEU A 11 21.77 35.07 -3.72
N LEU A 12 22.73 34.25 -4.13
CA LEU A 12 22.44 33.01 -4.85
C LEU A 12 21.76 32.04 -3.87
N VAL A 13 20.43 32.10 -3.81
CA VAL A 13 19.63 31.03 -3.23
C VAL A 13 19.79 29.83 -4.16
N SER A 14 20.67 28.90 -3.79
CA SER A 14 20.69 27.55 -4.32
C SER A 14 19.33 26.91 -4.04
N GLY A 15 18.40 27.08 -4.99
CA GLY A 15 17.13 26.37 -5.04
C GLY A 15 17.40 24.90 -5.29
N ALA A 16 17.79 24.16 -4.24
CA ALA A 16 17.59 22.74 -4.21
C ALA A 16 16.08 22.53 -4.31
N THR A 17 15.61 22.13 -5.49
CA THR A 17 14.23 21.70 -5.75
C THR A 17 13.94 20.46 -4.91
N ALA A 18 13.61 20.67 -3.63
CA ALA A 18 13.03 19.66 -2.76
C ALA A 18 11.55 19.51 -3.09
N ALA A 19 11.19 19.04 -4.29
CA ALA A 19 9.78 18.82 -4.61
C ALA A 19 9.55 17.87 -5.79
N ASP A 20 10.33 16.80 -5.90
CA ASP A 20 9.87 15.58 -6.58
C ASP A 20 10.66 14.36 -6.06
N ALA A 21 10.76 14.26 -4.74
CA ALA A 21 10.86 12.95 -4.12
C ALA A 21 9.53 12.24 -4.41
N GLN A 22 9.39 11.73 -5.64
CA GLN A 22 8.24 11.01 -6.15
C GLN A 22 7.92 9.95 -5.10
N THR A 23 6.95 10.27 -4.25
CA THR A 23 6.72 9.54 -3.02
C THR A 23 6.12 8.24 -3.48
N GLN A 24 6.98 7.22 -3.63
CA GLN A 24 6.58 5.92 -4.15
C GLN A 24 5.33 5.48 -3.38
N PRO A 25 4.27 5.05 -4.09
CA PRO A 25 2.97 4.85 -3.47
C PRO A 25 3.11 3.91 -2.28
N THR A 26 2.86 4.41 -1.08
CA THR A 26 3.05 3.61 0.14
C THR A 26 1.75 2.94 0.50
N LEU A 27 1.75 1.60 0.55
CA LEU A 27 0.65 0.83 1.10
C LEU A 27 0.88 0.74 2.60
N GLY A 28 0.26 1.69 3.32
CA GLY A 28 0.49 1.91 4.73
C GLY A 28 -0.37 1.02 5.63
N PRO A 29 -0.16 1.06 6.95
CA PRO A 29 -0.80 0.16 7.90
C PRO A 29 -2.32 0.16 7.88
N TYR A 30 -2.92 1.26 7.40
CA TYR A 30 -4.37 1.47 7.39
C TYR A 30 -4.99 1.49 5.99
N GLY A 31 -4.20 1.27 4.93
CA GLY A 31 -4.66 1.25 3.54
C GLY A 31 -3.82 2.13 2.61
N TYR A 32 -4.43 2.59 1.52
CA TYR A 32 -3.79 3.40 0.48
C TYR A 32 -4.53 4.74 0.29
N GLY A 33 -3.85 5.87 0.51
CA GLY A 33 -4.48 7.18 0.36
C GLY A 33 -5.75 7.31 1.20
N ALA A 34 -6.87 7.67 0.56
CA ALA A 34 -8.20 7.75 1.17
C ALA A 34 -8.88 6.38 1.32
N VAL A 35 -8.40 5.33 0.65
CA VAL A 35 -8.96 3.98 0.70
C VAL A 35 -8.43 3.25 1.93
N LYS A 36 -9.29 3.00 2.93
CA LYS A 36 -8.91 2.45 4.24
C LYS A 36 -9.57 1.11 4.54
N PHE A 37 -8.90 0.28 5.35
CA PHE A 37 -9.49 -0.95 5.88
C PHE A 37 -10.76 -0.68 6.67
N GLY A 38 -11.73 -1.58 6.57
CA GLY A 38 -13.04 -1.47 7.22
C GLY A 38 -14.06 -0.61 6.48
N MET A 39 -13.69 0.09 5.41
CA MET A 39 -14.66 0.83 4.59
C MET A 39 -15.64 -0.13 3.91
N THR A 40 -16.94 0.16 4.00
CA THR A 40 -17.95 -0.49 3.18
C THR A 40 -17.69 -0.24 1.69
N ALA A 41 -18.25 -1.07 0.80
CA ALA A 41 -18.16 -0.85 -0.64
C ALA A 41 -18.66 0.53 -1.08
N LYS A 42 -19.69 1.07 -0.40
CA LYS A 42 -20.22 2.42 -0.63
C LYS A 42 -19.20 3.49 -0.25
N GLN A 43 -18.59 3.37 0.93
CA GLN A 43 -17.56 4.32 1.40
C GLN A 43 -16.31 4.29 0.52
N ALA A 44 -15.83 3.09 0.17
CA ALA A 44 -14.69 2.94 -0.72
C ALA A 44 -14.98 3.58 -2.09
N LYS A 45 -16.16 3.33 -2.68
CA LYS A 45 -16.57 3.97 -3.94
C LYS A 45 -16.63 5.51 -3.81
N ALA A 46 -17.09 6.02 -2.66
CA ALA A 46 -17.20 7.45 -2.41
C ALA A 46 -15.84 8.17 -2.34
N THR A 47 -14.73 7.48 -2.12
CA THR A 47 -13.39 8.10 -2.23
C THR A 47 -13.05 8.50 -3.66
N GLY A 48 -13.73 7.91 -4.65
CA GLY A 48 -13.40 8.12 -6.05
C GLY A 48 -12.15 7.38 -6.53
N ASP A 49 -11.46 6.64 -5.65
CA ASP A 49 -10.16 6.00 -5.96
C ASP A 49 -10.27 4.51 -6.34
N VAL A 50 -11.46 3.90 -6.21
CA VAL A 50 -11.66 2.48 -6.51
C VAL A 50 -12.61 2.25 -7.68
N VAL A 51 -12.41 1.13 -8.37
CA VAL A 51 -13.29 0.64 -9.43
C VAL A 51 -13.67 -0.82 -9.16
N LYS A 52 -14.97 -1.13 -9.27
CA LYS A 52 -15.48 -2.49 -9.05
C LYS A 52 -15.12 -3.36 -10.27
N LYS A 53 -14.64 -4.58 -10.02
CA LYS A 53 -14.35 -5.57 -11.06
C LYS A 53 -15.25 -6.79 -11.00
N ILE A 54 -15.46 -7.31 -9.78
CA ILE A 54 -16.20 -8.54 -9.55
C ILE A 54 -17.34 -8.22 -8.58
N PRO A 55 -18.61 -8.51 -8.93
CA PRO A 55 -19.71 -8.36 -7.99
C PRO A 55 -19.57 -9.37 -6.85
N GLY A 56 -19.96 -8.98 -5.63
CA GLY A 56 -19.83 -9.86 -4.46
C GLY A 56 -20.90 -10.95 -4.38
N ASN A 57 -22.09 -10.73 -4.97
CA ASN A 57 -23.22 -11.67 -4.97
C ASN A 57 -23.52 -12.32 -3.60
N GLY A 58 -23.46 -11.53 -2.52
CA GLY A 58 -23.63 -11.98 -1.14
C GLY A 58 -22.33 -12.30 -0.40
N GLY A 59 -21.23 -12.52 -1.11
CA GLY A 59 -19.87 -12.65 -0.57
C GLY A 59 -18.99 -11.41 -0.83
N CYS A 60 -17.68 -11.60 -0.74
CA CYS A 60 -16.71 -10.54 -0.99
C CYS A 60 -16.75 -10.06 -2.44
N SER A 61 -16.79 -8.74 -2.60
CA SER A 61 -16.67 -8.09 -3.91
C SER A 61 -15.22 -7.75 -4.24
N GLY A 62 -14.87 -7.83 -5.52
CA GLY A 62 -13.53 -7.57 -6.04
C GLY A 62 -13.42 -6.19 -6.69
N TRP A 63 -12.37 -5.45 -6.35
CA TRP A 63 -12.14 -4.07 -6.79
C TRP A 63 -10.67 -3.84 -7.11
N ASP A 64 -10.39 -2.74 -7.78
CA ASP A 64 -9.04 -2.20 -7.95
C ASP A 64 -8.95 -0.77 -7.45
N LEU A 65 -7.74 -0.35 -7.10
CA LEU A 65 -7.39 1.07 -7.09
C LEU A 65 -7.34 1.56 -8.54
N LYS A 66 -8.04 2.64 -8.87
CA LYS A 66 -8.11 3.18 -10.25
C LYS A 66 -6.74 3.46 -10.86
N LYS A 67 -5.79 3.93 -10.04
CA LYS A 67 -4.41 4.22 -10.46
C LYS A 67 -3.61 2.94 -10.77
N PHE A 68 -4.07 1.79 -10.30
CA PHE A 68 -3.37 0.50 -10.39
C PHE A 68 -4.33 -0.60 -10.81
N PRO A 69 -4.80 -0.60 -12.07
CA PRO A 69 -5.66 -1.66 -12.57
C PRO A 69 -4.89 -2.98 -12.61
N THR A 70 -5.56 -4.06 -12.22
CA THR A 70 -5.07 -5.43 -12.27
C THR A 70 -5.61 -6.15 -13.52
N PRO A 71 -4.94 -7.22 -14.03
CA PRO A 71 -5.44 -8.05 -15.12
C PRO A 71 -6.85 -8.60 -14.89
N LYS A 72 -7.54 -9.02 -15.97
CA LYS A 72 -8.95 -9.44 -15.95
C LYS A 72 -9.29 -10.42 -14.82
N ASP A 73 -8.43 -11.42 -14.61
CA ASP A 73 -8.67 -12.55 -13.69
C ASP A 73 -8.06 -12.34 -12.30
N SER A 74 -7.83 -11.08 -11.92
CA SER A 74 -7.24 -10.70 -10.63
C SER A 74 -7.90 -9.45 -10.07
N VAL A 75 -7.73 -9.19 -8.78
CA VAL A 75 -8.24 -8.00 -8.11
C VAL A 75 -7.20 -7.44 -7.15
N GLY A 76 -7.15 -6.12 -7.02
CA GLY A 76 -6.25 -5.44 -6.09
C GLY A 76 -6.84 -5.24 -4.70
N ILE A 77 -8.17 -5.37 -4.55
CA ILE A 77 -8.89 -5.12 -3.30
C ILE A 77 -10.03 -6.14 -3.15
N TYR A 78 -10.18 -6.65 -1.93
CA TYR A 78 -11.41 -7.34 -1.50
C TYR A 78 -12.19 -6.49 -0.50
N ILE A 79 -13.50 -6.39 -0.72
CA ILE A 79 -14.44 -5.75 0.20
C ILE A 79 -15.50 -6.77 0.62
N SER A 80 -15.47 -7.11 1.90
CA SER A 80 -16.42 -7.98 2.58
C SER A 80 -17.68 -7.22 3.00
N PRO A 81 -18.88 -7.84 2.90
CA PRO A 81 -20.08 -7.33 3.53
C PRO A 81 -19.97 -7.22 5.06
N ASN A 82 -19.21 -8.12 5.70
CA ASN A 82 -19.17 -8.28 7.15
C ASN A 82 -18.12 -7.38 7.82
N VAL A 83 -16.95 -7.24 7.19
CA VAL A 83 -15.81 -6.50 7.76
C VAL A 83 -15.37 -5.29 6.94
N GLY A 84 -16.07 -4.98 5.85
CA GLY A 84 -15.70 -3.91 4.92
C GLY A 84 -14.46 -4.26 4.11
N LEU A 85 -13.68 -3.24 3.72
CA LEU A 85 -12.45 -3.41 2.96
C LEU A 85 -11.50 -4.28 3.76
N ALA A 86 -11.31 -5.50 3.28
CA ALA A 86 -10.72 -6.61 4.02
C ALA A 86 -9.27 -6.85 3.63
N ALA A 87 -8.92 -6.61 2.36
CA ALA A 87 -7.56 -6.79 1.85
C ALA A 87 -7.23 -5.79 0.73
N ILE A 88 -5.96 -5.40 0.65
CA ILE A 88 -5.36 -4.67 -0.47
C ILE A 88 -4.06 -5.38 -0.87
N PHE A 89 -3.95 -5.74 -2.15
CA PHE A 89 -2.74 -6.26 -2.76
C PHE A 89 -1.96 -5.12 -3.40
N ALA A 90 -0.65 -5.13 -3.17
CA ALA A 90 0.24 -4.09 -3.64
C ALA A 90 0.44 -4.18 -5.15
N ALA A 91 0.35 -3.03 -5.81
CA ALA A 91 0.73 -2.89 -7.21
C ALA A 91 2.24 -2.71 -7.37
N LYS A 92 2.74 -2.85 -8.61
CA LYS A 92 4.14 -2.54 -8.94
C LYS A 92 4.49 -1.11 -8.52
N GLY A 93 5.62 -0.96 -7.82
CA GLY A 93 6.09 0.33 -7.30
C GLY A 93 5.55 0.67 -5.92
N MET A 94 4.54 -0.04 -5.41
CA MET A 94 4.12 0.14 -4.03
C MET A 94 5.12 -0.44 -3.05
N LYS A 95 5.27 0.24 -1.92
CA LYS A 95 6.12 -0.19 -0.81
C LYS A 95 5.38 -0.19 0.53
N THR A 96 5.82 -1.06 1.44
CA THR A 96 5.54 -0.91 2.87
C THR A 96 6.24 0.34 3.40
N PRO A 97 5.83 0.88 4.57
CA PRO A 97 6.57 1.93 5.26
C PRO A 97 8.05 1.56 5.52
N GLU A 98 8.33 0.28 5.74
CA GLU A 98 9.68 -0.27 5.94
C GLU A 98 10.45 -0.48 4.63
N GLY A 99 9.86 -0.15 3.49
CA GLY A 99 10.53 -0.12 2.18
C GLY A 99 10.51 -1.44 1.40
N ILE A 100 9.74 -2.44 1.83
CA ILE A 100 9.58 -3.70 1.10
C ILE A 100 8.57 -3.53 -0.05
N LYS A 101 8.91 -4.05 -1.23
CA LYS A 101 8.09 -3.98 -2.44
C LYS A 101 8.19 -5.27 -3.25
N ILE A 102 7.35 -5.41 -4.27
CA ILE A 102 7.53 -6.45 -5.29
C ILE A 102 8.94 -6.34 -5.89
N GLY A 103 9.65 -7.46 -5.93
CA GLY A 103 11.05 -7.59 -6.33
C GLY A 103 12.07 -7.52 -5.19
N SER A 104 11.68 -7.11 -3.97
CA SER A 104 12.55 -7.20 -2.79
C SER A 104 12.97 -8.66 -2.54
N THR A 105 14.18 -8.86 -2.02
CA THR A 105 14.67 -10.21 -1.70
C THR A 105 14.09 -10.71 -0.37
N ALA A 106 14.00 -12.03 -0.20
CA ALA A 106 13.62 -12.64 1.06
C ALA A 106 14.51 -12.19 2.24
N LYS A 107 15.80 -11.94 1.97
CA LYS A 107 16.74 -11.38 2.96
C LYS A 107 16.34 -9.98 3.41
N GLN A 108 15.96 -9.10 2.48
CA GLN A 108 15.46 -7.76 2.80
C GLN A 108 14.16 -7.84 3.61
N VAL A 109 13.24 -8.73 3.25
CA VAL A 109 12.00 -8.94 4.01
C VAL A 109 12.30 -9.34 5.46
N LYS A 110 13.17 -10.32 5.69
CA LYS A 110 13.55 -10.77 7.04
C LYS A 110 14.31 -9.70 7.83
N ALA A 111 15.10 -8.87 7.16
CA ALA A 111 15.80 -7.76 7.80
C ALA A 111 14.82 -6.65 8.26
N ALA A 112 13.84 -6.30 7.41
CA ALA A 112 12.80 -5.34 7.76
C ALA A 112 11.84 -5.87 8.84
N TYR A 113 11.61 -7.18 8.85
CA TYR A 113 10.67 -7.86 9.75
C TYR A 113 11.32 -9.05 10.47
N PRO A 114 12.14 -8.82 11.51
CA PRO A 114 12.92 -9.89 12.16
C PRO A 114 12.09 -11.03 12.77
N ARG A 115 10.80 -10.80 13.05
CA ARG A 115 9.88 -11.80 13.62
C ARG A 115 8.92 -12.40 12.59
N ILE A 116 9.14 -12.17 11.29
CA ILE A 116 8.28 -12.70 10.23
C ILE A 116 8.36 -14.23 10.20
N LYS A 117 7.21 -14.87 10.04
CA LYS A 117 7.10 -16.33 9.98
C LYS A 117 6.45 -16.73 8.67
N LYS A 118 6.55 -18.01 8.29
CA LYS A 118 5.73 -18.54 7.21
C LYS A 118 4.41 -19.07 7.77
N ASP A 119 3.32 -18.88 7.03
CA ASP A 119 2.07 -19.59 7.27
C ASP A 119 2.09 -20.99 6.65
N VAL A 120 0.97 -21.71 6.77
CA VAL A 120 0.80 -23.08 6.26
C VAL A 120 0.85 -23.15 4.72
N HIS A 121 0.64 -22.02 4.03
CA HIS A 121 0.72 -21.90 2.57
C HIS A 121 2.10 -21.43 2.10
N GLY A 122 3.04 -21.20 3.02
CA GLY A 122 4.41 -20.80 2.73
C GLY A 122 4.60 -19.30 2.50
N PHE A 123 3.56 -18.49 2.67
CA PHE A 123 3.66 -17.03 2.62
C PHE A 123 4.33 -16.51 3.88
N TYR A 124 5.16 -15.48 3.73
CA TYR A 124 5.72 -14.79 4.88
C TYR A 124 4.66 -13.84 5.47
N VAL A 125 4.31 -14.03 6.74
CA VAL A 125 3.27 -13.29 7.45
C VAL A 125 3.80 -12.64 8.72
N ILE A 126 3.35 -11.41 8.98
CA ILE A 126 3.65 -10.67 10.22
C ILE A 126 2.53 -9.67 10.52
N PRO A 127 2.19 -9.40 11.80
CA PRO A 127 1.34 -8.28 12.15
C PRO A 127 1.89 -6.97 11.57
N VAL A 128 1.01 -6.14 11.03
CA VAL A 128 1.39 -4.84 10.49
C VAL A 128 1.87 -3.93 11.63
N PRO A 129 3.10 -3.37 11.56
CA PRO A 129 3.55 -2.37 12.53
C PRO A 129 2.58 -1.18 12.58
N GLY A 130 2.15 -0.81 13.78
CA GLY A 130 1.16 0.24 14.01
C GLY A 130 -0.31 -0.16 13.81
N ASN A 131 -0.62 -1.32 13.21
CA ASN A 131 -1.99 -1.80 13.08
C ASN A 131 -2.15 -3.27 13.51
N LYS A 132 -2.50 -3.47 14.79
CA LYS A 132 -2.73 -4.80 15.37
C LYS A 132 -3.93 -5.56 14.76
N LYS A 133 -4.79 -4.89 13.99
CA LYS A 133 -5.97 -5.51 13.35
C LYS A 133 -5.64 -6.11 11.98
N ALA A 134 -4.42 -5.92 11.47
CA ALA A 134 -4.02 -6.34 10.14
C ALA A 134 -2.68 -7.08 10.15
N TYR A 135 -2.44 -7.86 9.12
CA TYR A 135 -1.19 -8.54 8.85
C TYR A 135 -0.70 -8.25 7.43
N TYR A 136 0.62 -8.22 7.27
CA TYR A 136 1.27 -8.30 5.97
C TYR A 136 1.38 -9.75 5.55
N THR A 137 1.21 -10.00 4.25
CA THR A 137 1.55 -11.27 3.61
C THR A 137 2.48 -11.00 2.43
N PHE A 138 3.52 -11.81 2.27
CA PHE A 138 4.48 -11.73 1.16
C PHE A 138 4.65 -13.11 0.51
N GLY A 139 4.27 -13.20 -0.76
CA GLY A 139 4.59 -14.35 -1.62
C GLY A 139 6.02 -14.21 -2.13
N VAL A 140 6.83 -15.26 -1.97
CA VAL A 140 8.24 -15.25 -2.39
C VAL A 140 8.54 -16.46 -3.27
N THR A 141 8.91 -16.18 -4.52
CA THR A 141 9.33 -17.17 -5.52
C THR A 141 10.74 -16.86 -5.97
N HIS A 142 11.59 -17.89 -6.11
CA HIS A 142 13.01 -17.73 -6.46
C HIS A 142 13.74 -16.68 -5.61
N GLY A 143 13.41 -16.60 -4.31
CA GLY A 143 14.04 -15.69 -3.35
C GLY A 143 13.63 -14.23 -3.45
N LYS A 144 12.65 -13.88 -4.29
CA LYS A 144 12.12 -12.50 -4.45
C LYS A 144 10.64 -12.43 -4.18
N VAL A 145 10.19 -11.31 -3.63
CA VAL A 145 8.77 -10.98 -3.43
C VAL A 145 8.11 -10.87 -4.80
N THR A 146 7.16 -11.75 -5.07
CA THR A 146 6.32 -11.71 -6.27
C THR A 146 4.95 -11.12 -5.98
N GLU A 147 4.51 -11.20 -4.73
CA GLU A 147 3.25 -10.66 -4.26
C GLU A 147 3.41 -10.11 -2.84
N TYR A 148 2.68 -9.05 -2.54
CA TYR A 148 2.62 -8.45 -1.23
C TYR A 148 1.21 -7.89 -1.01
N GLY A 149 0.62 -8.12 0.16
CA GLY A 149 -0.65 -7.53 0.53
C GLY A 149 -0.76 -7.21 2.02
N ILE A 150 -1.79 -6.44 2.36
CA ILE A 150 -2.28 -6.27 3.72
C ILE A 150 -3.69 -6.83 3.78
N ALA A 151 -3.99 -7.59 4.82
CA ALA A 151 -5.34 -8.01 5.13
C ALA A 151 -5.69 -7.82 6.61
N LEU A 152 -6.97 -7.64 6.88
CA LEU A 152 -7.49 -7.65 8.25
C LEU A 152 -7.41 -9.06 8.83
N ASN A 153 -7.09 -9.18 10.13
CA ASN A 153 -7.08 -10.47 10.82
C ASN A 153 -8.44 -11.18 10.81
N LYS A 154 -9.53 -10.40 10.66
CA LYS A 154 -10.92 -10.89 10.60
C LYS A 154 -11.45 -10.95 9.15
N GLN A 155 -10.59 -10.86 8.14
CA GLN A 155 -11.03 -10.99 6.74
C GLN A 155 -11.68 -12.37 6.53
N ASP A 156 -12.71 -12.40 5.69
CA ASP A 156 -13.53 -13.58 5.37
C ASP A 156 -13.65 -13.78 3.85
N CYS A 157 -12.67 -13.28 3.09
CA CYS A 157 -12.67 -13.31 1.63
C CYS A 157 -11.82 -14.43 1.03
N PHE A 158 -10.85 -14.94 1.79
CA PHE A 158 -9.98 -16.04 1.38
C PHE A 158 -9.50 -16.83 2.61
N ASN A 159 -9.03 -18.05 2.37
CA ASN A 159 -8.53 -18.98 3.40
C ASN A 159 -7.02 -18.82 3.59
#